data_AF-A0A0K2ZUM1-F1
#
_entry.id   AF-A0A0K2ZUM1-F1
#
_cell.length_a   1.000
_cell.length_b   1.000
_cell.length_c   1.000
_cell.angle_alpha   90.00
_cell.angle_beta   90.00
_cell.angle_gamma   90.00
#
_symmetry.space_group_name_H-M   'P 1'
#
loop_
_entity.id
_entity.type
_entity.pdbx_description
1 polymer ?
#
loop_
_entity_poly.entity_id
_entity_poly.type
_entity_poly.pdbx_seq_one_letter_code
_entity_poly.pdbx_strand_id
1 'polypeptide(L)'
;MLCSAAAVPATAPAAGQDPAAPGAETLYRLDEADGTQLAQARYCDLPPAGMSRLADALRQAARERALAANVTFDAAAHDAAMRAGFDDFRKLMAAFEAQSRIQDLAQRQAHYREQCAEVRAGIEILIGPLAKQDTKG
;
A
#
# COMPACT_ATOMS: atom_id res chain seq x y z
N MET A 1 11.34 -15.77 -55.29
CA MET A 1 10.21 -14.86 -55.59
C MET A 1 8.94 -15.49 -55.05
N LEU A 2 8.07 -14.64 -54.49
CA LEU A 2 6.71 -14.86 -53.97
C LEU A 2 6.57 -15.21 -52.47
N CYS A 3 6.08 -14.17 -51.79
CA CYS A 3 5.73 -13.97 -50.39
C CYS A 3 4.67 -14.92 -49.84
N SER A 4 4.75 -15.22 -48.54
CA SER A 4 3.58 -15.50 -47.69
C SER A 4 3.91 -15.09 -46.25
N ALA A 5 3.69 -13.81 -45.95
CA ALA A 5 3.65 -13.33 -44.59
C ALA A 5 2.26 -13.65 -44.02
N ALA A 6 2.21 -14.57 -43.06
CA ALA A 6 1.02 -14.78 -42.26
C ALA A 6 0.76 -13.50 -41.46
N ALA A 7 -0.30 -12.78 -41.83
CA ALA A 7 -0.82 -11.67 -41.06
C ALA A 7 -1.37 -12.22 -39.74
N VAL A 8 -0.55 -12.15 -38.70
CA VAL A 8 -0.99 -12.30 -37.32
C VAL A 8 -2.01 -11.19 -37.08
N PRO A 9 -3.26 -11.47 -36.68
CA PRO A 9 -4.14 -10.41 -36.25
C PRO A 9 -3.50 -9.76 -35.03
N ALA A 10 -2.95 -8.57 -35.22
CA ALA A 10 -2.63 -7.67 -34.14
C ALA A 10 -3.96 -7.39 -33.41
N THR A 11 -4.16 -8.06 -32.28
CA THR A 11 -5.12 -7.64 -31.27
C THR A 11 -4.76 -6.22 -30.88
N ALA A 12 -5.38 -5.24 -31.53
CA ALA A 12 -5.41 -3.88 -31.07
C ALA A 12 -5.91 -3.91 -29.62
N PRO A 13 -5.24 -3.23 -28.67
CA PRO A 13 -5.83 -3.07 -27.34
C PRO A 13 -7.16 -2.35 -27.56
N ALA A 14 -8.23 -2.98 -27.10
CA ALA A 14 -9.56 -2.40 -27.15
C ALA A 14 -9.51 -1.03 -26.45
N ALA A 15 -9.58 0.02 -27.25
CA ALA A 15 -9.99 1.34 -26.78
C ALA A 15 -11.41 1.18 -26.24
N GLY A 16 -11.55 1.12 -24.91
CA GLY A 16 -12.83 0.85 -24.27
C GLY A 16 -12.78 0.46 -22.79
N GLN A 17 -11.63 0.54 -22.12
CA GLN A 17 -11.65 0.63 -20.66
C GLN A 17 -11.92 2.09 -20.31
N ASP A 18 -13.20 2.48 -20.32
CA ASP A 18 -13.68 3.50 -19.39
C ASP A 18 -13.08 3.14 -18.03
N PRO A 19 -12.37 4.05 -17.33
CA PRO A 19 -12.00 3.80 -15.96
C PRO A 19 -13.31 3.85 -15.17
N ALA A 20 -14.02 2.73 -15.13
CA ALA A 20 -15.13 2.54 -14.20
C ALA A 20 -14.57 2.92 -12.83
N ALA A 21 -15.15 3.97 -12.25
CA ALA A 21 -14.78 4.43 -10.92
C ALA A 21 -14.67 3.21 -10.01
N PRO A 22 -13.56 3.03 -9.27
CA PRO A 22 -13.38 1.85 -8.44
C PRO A 22 -14.57 1.72 -7.50
N GLY A 23 -15.25 0.58 -7.56
CA GLY A 23 -16.40 0.30 -6.71
C GLY A 23 -16.02 0.28 -5.23
N ALA A 24 -17.02 0.31 -4.36
CA ALA A 24 -16.83 0.32 -2.90
C ALA A 24 -15.92 -0.81 -2.39
N GLU A 25 -16.01 -2.01 -2.99
CA GLU A 25 -15.14 -3.14 -2.65
C GLU A 25 -13.66 -2.89 -3.00
N THR A 26 -13.40 -2.24 -4.14
CA THR A 26 -12.04 -1.89 -4.56
C THR A 26 -11.44 -0.85 -3.62
N LEU A 27 -12.22 0.17 -3.24
CA LEU A 27 -11.77 1.19 -2.28
C LEU A 27 -11.51 0.58 -0.90
N TYR A 28 -12.38 -0.33 -0.44
CA TYR A 28 -12.17 -1.06 0.81
C TYR A 28 -10.86 -1.85 0.81
N ARG A 29 -10.58 -2.62 -0.26
CA ARG A 29 -9.32 -3.38 -0.37
C ARG A 29 -8.08 -2.49 -0.42
N LEU A 30 -8.21 -1.29 -0.98
CA LEU A 30 -7.12 -0.30 -0.98
C LEU A 30 -6.90 0.29 0.42
N ASP A 31 -7.97 0.54 1.17
CA ASP A 31 -7.87 0.98 2.57
C ASP A 31 -7.32 -0.13 3.49
N GLU A 32 -7.61 -1.41 3.22
CA GLU A 32 -6.96 -2.55 3.91
C GLU A 32 -5.46 -2.62 3.60
N ALA A 33 -5.06 -2.35 2.35
CA ALA A 33 -3.66 -2.30 1.96
C ALA A 33 -2.91 -1.16 2.68
N ASP A 34 -3.54 0.01 2.82
CA ASP A 34 -3.00 1.12 3.60
C ASP A 34 -2.80 0.72 5.08
N GLY A 35 -3.75 -0.01 5.66
CA GLY A 35 -3.65 -0.57 7.01
C GLY A 35 -2.49 -1.54 7.18
N THR A 36 -2.27 -2.38 6.17
CA THR A 36 -1.12 -3.30 6.09
C THR A 36 0.19 -2.51 6.04
N GLN A 37 0.25 -1.44 5.25
CA GLN A 37 1.42 -0.59 5.15
C GLN A 37 1.74 0.13 6.47
N LEU A 38 0.71 0.59 7.18
CA LEU A 38 0.86 1.16 8.52
C LEU A 38 1.42 0.12 9.51
N ALA A 39 0.97 -1.14 9.42
CA ALA A 39 1.49 -2.21 10.25
C ALA A 39 2.93 -2.59 9.91
N GLN A 40 3.31 -2.60 8.63
CA GLN A 40 4.71 -2.78 8.21
C GLN A 40 5.61 -1.66 8.73
N ALA A 41 5.16 -0.41 8.65
CA ALA A 41 5.88 0.72 9.21
C ALA A 41 6.10 0.57 10.72
N ARG A 42 5.06 0.14 11.44
CA ARG A 42 5.13 -0.14 12.88
C ARG A 42 6.07 -1.30 13.17
N TYR A 43 5.99 -2.37 12.38
CA TYR A 43 6.87 -3.52 12.49
C TYR A 43 8.31 -3.06 12.36
N CYS A 44 8.65 -2.28 11.33
CA CYS A 44 9.97 -1.71 11.06
C CYS A 44 10.42 -0.55 11.99
N ASP A 45 9.84 -0.46 13.18
CA ASP A 45 10.18 0.50 14.23
C ASP A 45 10.10 1.97 13.80
N LEU A 46 9.18 2.33 12.90
CA LEU A 46 8.94 3.73 12.57
C LEU A 46 8.53 4.50 13.85
N PRO A 47 9.17 5.64 14.15
CA PRO A 47 8.89 6.39 15.37
C PRO A 47 7.45 6.93 15.38
N PRO A 48 6.84 7.17 16.56
CA PRO A 48 5.45 7.61 16.66
C PRO A 48 5.10 8.83 15.81
N ALA A 49 5.98 9.84 15.75
CA ALA A 49 5.78 11.02 14.92
C ALA A 49 5.79 10.71 13.41
N GLY A 50 6.55 9.70 12.97
CA GLY A 50 6.53 9.20 11.60
C GLY A 50 5.26 8.39 11.32
N MET A 51 4.81 7.60 12.29
CA MET A 51 3.57 6.83 12.21
C MET A 51 2.34 7.73 12.03
N SER A 52 2.24 8.81 12.80
CA SER A 52 1.15 9.78 12.66
C SER A 52 1.14 10.42 11.27
N ARG A 53 2.31 10.88 10.78
CA ARG A 53 2.43 11.46 9.44
C ARG A 53 2.09 10.47 8.33
N LEU A 54 2.47 9.20 8.48
CA LEU A 54 2.10 8.15 7.55
C LEU A 54 0.58 7.93 7.54
N ALA A 55 -0.06 7.85 8.71
CA ALA A 55 -1.50 7.70 8.79
C ALA A 55 -2.25 8.88 8.15
N ASP A 56 -1.78 10.10 8.37
CA ASP A 56 -2.36 11.30 7.72
C ASP A 56 -2.17 11.27 6.19
N ALA A 57 -0.99 10.86 5.71
CA ALA A 57 -0.71 10.71 4.29
C ALA A 57 -1.62 9.67 3.61
N LEU A 58 -1.78 8.50 4.25
CA LEU A 58 -2.65 7.42 3.76
C LEU A 58 -4.12 7.87 3.73
N ARG A 59 -4.56 8.59 4.78
CA ARG A 59 -5.91 9.15 4.82
C ARG A 59 -6.15 10.17 3.71
N GLN A 60 -5.17 11.02 3.41
CA GLN A 60 -5.25 11.97 2.30
C GLN A 60 -5.30 11.23 0.95
N ALA A 61 -4.47 10.22 0.74
CA ALA A 61 -4.51 9.38 -0.46
C ALA A 61 -5.87 8.69 -0.62
N ALA A 62 -6.47 8.17 0.47
CA ALA A 62 -7.79 7.56 0.43
C ALA A 62 -8.90 8.55 0.04
N ARG A 63 -8.82 9.81 0.52
CA ARG A 63 -9.73 10.88 0.09
C ARG A 63 -9.59 11.19 -1.40
N GLU A 64 -8.37 11.23 -1.92
CA GLU A 64 -8.11 11.45 -3.34
C GLU A 64 -8.63 10.30 -4.19
N ARG A 65 -8.49 9.04 -3.74
CA ARG A 65 -9.10 7.87 -4.39
C ARG A 65 -10.62 7.94 -4.41
N ALA A 66 -11.25 8.31 -3.30
CA ALA A 66 -12.70 8.47 -3.22
C ALA A 66 -13.19 9.57 -4.17
N LEU A 67 -12.48 10.70 -4.21
CA LEU A 67 -12.77 11.81 -5.13
C LEU A 67 -12.63 11.38 -6.59
N ALA A 68 -11.53 10.69 -6.95
CA ALA A 68 -11.32 10.16 -8.31
C ALA A 68 -12.37 9.13 -8.72
N ALA A 69 -12.96 8.43 -7.74
CA ALA A 69 -14.05 7.49 -7.93
C ALA A 69 -15.45 8.15 -7.91
N ASN A 70 -15.55 9.47 -7.77
CA ASN A 70 -16.81 10.20 -7.62
C ASN A 70 -17.70 9.68 -6.48
N VAL A 71 -17.09 9.19 -5.39
CA VAL A 71 -17.81 8.77 -4.18
C VAL A 71 -17.46 9.65 -2.99
N THR A 72 -18.37 9.73 -2.03
CA THR A 72 -18.09 10.41 -0.76
C THR A 72 -17.10 9.58 0.06
N PHE A 73 -16.06 10.24 0.57
CA PHE A 73 -15.13 9.59 1.50
C PHE A 73 -15.84 9.27 2.82
N ASP A 74 -15.98 7.98 3.12
CA ASP A 74 -16.47 7.50 4.41
C ASP A 74 -15.27 7.23 5.34
N ALA A 75 -15.07 8.12 6.31
CA ALA A 75 -13.98 8.00 7.27
C ALA A 75 -14.12 6.76 8.18
N ALA A 76 -15.34 6.35 8.52
CA ALA A 76 -15.55 5.19 9.39
C ALA A 76 -15.26 3.88 8.65
N ALA A 77 -15.65 3.79 7.37
CA ALA A 77 -15.31 2.65 6.52
C ALA A 77 -13.80 2.54 6.30
N HIS A 78 -13.13 3.67 6.02
CA HIS A 78 -11.68 3.73 5.88
C HIS A 78 -10.97 3.28 7.17
N ASP A 79 -11.35 3.82 8.33
CA ASP A 79 -10.73 3.45 9.61
C ASP A 79 -10.94 1.97 9.97
N ALA A 80 -12.10 1.41 9.59
CA ALA A 80 -12.39 -0.02 9.79
C ALA A 80 -11.54 -0.91 8.88
N ALA A 81 -11.40 -0.57 7.59
CA ALA A 81 -10.57 -1.28 6.63
C ALA A 81 -9.08 -1.20 6.99
N MET A 82 -8.60 -0.01 7.36
CA MET A 82 -7.24 0.20 7.87
C MET A 82 -6.95 -0.68 9.09
N ARG A 83 -7.89 -0.75 10.05
CA ARG A 83 -7.73 -1.61 11.23
C ARG A 83 -7.69 -3.09 10.84
N ALA A 84 -8.53 -3.54 9.91
CA ALA A 84 -8.56 -4.92 9.44
C ALA A 84 -7.22 -5.33 8.82
N GLY A 85 -6.70 -4.55 7.87
CA GLY A 85 -5.39 -4.79 7.27
C GLY A 85 -4.24 -4.74 8.27
N PHE A 86 -4.30 -3.80 9.22
CA PHE A 86 -3.29 -3.70 10.28
C PHE A 86 -3.25 -4.96 11.16
N ASP A 87 -4.42 -5.42 11.62
CA ASP A 87 -4.53 -6.60 12.48
C ASP A 87 -4.17 -7.89 11.74
N ASP A 88 -4.53 -8.02 10.46
CA ASP A 88 -4.21 -9.20 9.68
C ASP A 88 -2.70 -9.31 9.40
N PHE A 89 -2.03 -8.19 9.11
CA PHE A 89 -0.57 -8.19 9.04
C PHE A 89 0.07 -8.59 10.37
N ARG A 90 -0.44 -8.08 11.49
CA ARG A 90 0.07 -8.43 12.82
C ARG A 90 -0.08 -9.92 13.12
N LYS A 91 -1.22 -10.53 12.76
CA LYS A 91 -1.44 -11.99 12.88
C LYS A 91 -0.48 -12.77 11.99
N LEU A 92 -0.29 -12.33 10.74
CA LEU A 92 0.63 -12.94 9.79
C LEU A 92 2.05 -12.96 10.33
N MET A 93 2.55 -11.84 10.86
CA MET A 93 3.88 -11.75 11.45
C MET A 93 4.02 -12.62 12.70
N ALA A 94 3.01 -12.64 13.57
CA ALA A 94 3.02 -13.53 14.73
C ALA A 94 3.06 -15.03 14.32
N ALA A 95 2.37 -15.41 13.25
CA ALA A 95 2.42 -16.76 12.70
C ALA A 95 3.79 -17.09 12.10
N PHE A 96 4.41 -16.15 11.37
CA PHE A 96 5.77 -16.31 10.86
C PHE A 96 6.79 -16.44 11.98
N GLU A 97 6.70 -15.62 13.04
CA GLU A 97 7.59 -15.72 14.20
C GLU A 97 7.44 -17.07 14.92
N ALA A 98 6.23 -17.58 15.04
CA ALA A 98 5.96 -18.89 15.62
C ALA A 98 6.54 -20.04 14.80
N GLN A 99 6.44 -19.99 13.47
CA GLN A 99 7.01 -20.99 12.55
C GLN A 99 8.54 -20.89 12.45
N SER A 100 9.07 -19.67 12.50
CA SER A 100 10.50 -19.42 12.27
C SER A 100 11.35 -19.68 13.51
N ARG A 101 10.77 -20.12 14.64
CA ARG A 101 11.51 -20.47 15.87
C ARG A 101 12.67 -21.45 15.66
N ILE A 102 12.74 -22.12 14.51
CA ILE A 102 13.76 -23.11 14.13
C ILE A 102 14.92 -22.51 13.29
N GLN A 103 14.81 -21.28 12.77
CA GLN A 103 15.86 -20.63 11.94
C GLN A 103 16.85 -19.79 12.77
N ASP A 104 18.06 -19.55 12.26
CA ASP A 104 19.07 -18.70 12.92
C ASP A 104 18.54 -17.26 13.15
N LEU A 105 18.75 -16.73 14.37
CA LEU A 105 18.32 -15.38 14.76
C LEU A 105 18.99 -14.29 13.90
N ALA A 106 20.26 -14.47 13.53
CA ALA A 106 21.03 -13.52 12.76
C ALA A 106 20.54 -13.41 11.31
N GLN A 107 20.17 -14.53 10.69
CA GLN A 107 19.62 -14.56 9.34
C GLN A 107 18.24 -13.88 9.27
N ARG A 108 17.41 -14.10 10.29
CA ARG A 108 16.12 -13.40 10.43
C ARG A 108 16.29 -11.89 10.62
N GLN A 109 17.25 -11.48 11.44
CA GLN A 109 17.54 -10.05 11.64
C GLN A 109 18.08 -9.38 10.38
N ALA A 110 18.89 -10.06 9.57
CA ALA A 110 19.38 -9.52 8.31
C ALA A 110 18.24 -9.34 7.30
N HIS A 111 17.41 -10.37 7.12
CA HIS A 111 16.24 -10.31 6.24
C HIS A 111 15.25 -9.20 6.65
N TYR A 112 14.99 -9.07 7.95
CA TYR A 112 14.18 -7.99 8.51
C TYR A 112 14.75 -6.60 8.23
N ARG A 113 16.08 -6.42 8.35
CA ARG A 113 16.73 -5.13 8.07
C ARG A 113 16.61 -4.72 6.61
N GLU A 114 16.74 -5.65 5.68
CA GLU A 114 16.59 -5.39 4.25
C GLU A 114 15.16 -4.96 3.91
N GLN A 115 14.16 -5.72 4.36
CA GLN A 115 12.74 -5.38 4.15
C GLN A 115 12.38 -4.02 4.77
N CYS A 116 12.90 -3.72 5.96
CA CYS A 116 12.61 -2.45 6.62
C CYS A 116 13.31 -1.24 6.02
N ALA A 117 14.40 -1.43 5.27
CA ALA A 117 15.03 -0.35 4.51
C ALA A 117 14.11 0.10 3.35
N GLU A 118 13.51 -0.85 2.63
CA GLU A 118 12.57 -0.56 1.54
C GLU A 118 11.30 0.11 2.04
N VAL A 119 10.73 -0.40 3.14
CA VAL A 119 9.54 0.20 3.79
C VAL A 119 9.83 1.64 4.22
N ARG A 120 10.99 1.89 4.83
CA ARG A 120 11.38 3.24 5.25
C ARG A 120 11.55 4.19 4.07
N ALA A 121 12.19 3.75 2.99
CA ALA A 121 12.33 4.56 1.77
C ALA A 121 10.96 4.87 1.14
N GLY A 122 10.04 3.90 1.09
CA GLY A 122 8.67 4.10 0.62
C GLY A 122 7.89 5.12 1.46
N ILE A 123 8.06 5.08 2.79
CA ILE A 123 7.44 6.02 3.73
C ILE A 123 8.01 7.43 3.55
N GLU A 124 9.31 7.58 3.34
CA GLU A 124 9.92 8.89 3.04
C GLU A 124 9.38 9.51 1.75
N ILE A 125 9.07 8.69 0.74
CA ILE A 125 8.44 9.16 -0.51
C ILE A 125 6.99 9.62 -0.27
N LEU A 126 6.25 8.95 0.62
CA LEU A 126 4.86 9.31 0.95
C LEU A 126 4.78 10.54 1.86
N ILE A 127 5.66 10.65 2.86
CA ILE A 127 5.66 11.76 3.83
C ILE A 127 6.42 12.99 3.31
N GLY A 128 7.49 12.79 2.54
CA GLY A 128 8.40 13.84 2.10
C GLY A 128 7.74 15.01 1.34
N PRO A 129 6.75 14.77 0.46
CA PRO A 129 5.97 15.82 -0.18
C PRO A 129 5.10 16.62 0.79
N LEU A 130 4.51 15.98 1.80
CA LEU A 130 3.65 16.62 2.81
C LEU A 130 4.46 17.51 3.76
N ALA A 131 5.65 17.07 4.20
CA ALA A 131 6.52 17.85 5.07
C ALA A 131 7.03 19.16 4.43
N LYS A 132 7.08 19.24 3.09
CA LYS A 132 7.46 20.46 2.35
C LYS A 132 6.31 21.46 2.22
N GLN A 133 5.07 21.05 2.45
CA GLN A 133 3.91 21.94 2.42
C GLN A 133 3.71 22.66 3.78
N ASP A 134 3.99 21.97 4.89
CA ASP A 134 3.90 22.55 6.26
C ASP A 134 4.91 23.68 6.53
N THR A 135 5.99 23.79 5.76
CA THR A 135 7.02 24.83 5.94
C THR A 135 6.78 26.11 5.15
N LYS A 136 5.60 26.24 4.51
CA LYS A 136 5.21 27.42 3.71
C LYS A 136 4.05 28.24 4.29
N GLY A 137 3.61 27.96 5.51
CA GLY A 137 2.61 28.74 6.25
C GLY A 137 3.21 29.92 7.01
#